data_AF-A0A7Y2PIW0-F1
#
_entry.id   AF-A0A7Y2PIW0-F1
#
_cell.length_a   1.000
_cell.length_b   1.000
_cell.length_c   1.000
_cell.angle_alpha   90.00
_cell.angle_beta   90.00
_cell.angle_gamma   90.00
#
_symmetry.space_group_name_H-M   'P 1'
#
loop_
_entity.id
_entity.type
_entity.pdbx_description
1 polymer ?
#
loop_
_entity_poly.entity_id
_entity_poly.type
_entity_poly.pdbx_seq_one_letter_code
_entity_poly.pdbx_strand_id
1 'polypeptide(L)'
;DSNVAQALRPGFGFVEGLLASRADDAEGERERWFERYLQGAVIGNAGWEVGGANGSISARIVRDGEHYRATGNKYYSTGSLYADWVSAVALDENDQPVSFILPRNRQGLELLDDFDAMGQRLTASGTTRLNNVQVLAQEIRTRTVEEGKRTIVTPFLQLFLAAVQAGIARNALNDAVAFANEHARPIKHSSANRSVDDPYVELSVGDISARAFTAEAVVLRAAEAIDRAWAGDL
;
A
#
# COMPACT_ATOMS: atom_id res chain seq x y z
N ASP A 1 -11.45 6.84 -5.49
CA ASP A 1 -11.61 5.38 -5.51
C ASP A 1 -10.58 4.76 -4.55
N SER A 2 -11.01 3.88 -3.64
CA SER A 2 -10.12 3.27 -2.64
C SER A 2 -9.13 2.26 -3.24
N ASN A 3 -9.45 1.66 -4.39
CA ASN A 3 -8.58 0.73 -5.09
C ASN A 3 -7.32 1.44 -5.60
N VAL A 4 -7.49 2.63 -6.19
CA VAL A 4 -6.37 3.42 -6.75
C VAL A 4 -5.38 3.80 -5.65
N ALA A 5 -5.88 4.32 -4.52
CA ALA A 5 -5.03 4.68 -3.40
C ALA A 5 -4.25 3.46 -2.87
N GLN A 6 -4.93 2.33 -2.70
CA GLN A 6 -4.30 1.10 -2.23
C GLN A 6 -3.29 0.53 -3.24
N ALA A 7 -3.58 0.58 -4.54
CA ALA A 7 -2.68 0.12 -5.60
C ALA A 7 -1.37 0.92 -5.66
N LEU A 8 -1.42 2.22 -5.39
CA LEU A 8 -0.25 3.11 -5.42
C LEU A 8 0.52 3.17 -4.09
N ARG A 9 -0.06 2.65 -3.00
CA ARG A 9 0.56 2.61 -1.66
C ARG A 9 2.00 2.09 -1.64
N PRO A 10 2.37 1.02 -2.38
CA PRO A 10 3.75 0.54 -2.37
C PRO A 10 4.76 1.59 -2.86
N GLY A 11 4.41 2.40 -3.86
CA GLY A 11 5.27 3.48 -4.34
C GLY A 11 5.51 4.56 -3.30
N PHE A 12 4.49 4.96 -2.56
CA PHE A 12 4.67 5.89 -1.44
C PHE A 12 5.56 5.29 -0.33
N GLY A 13 5.35 4.03 0.04
CA GLY A 13 6.21 3.35 1.01
C GLY A 13 7.67 3.23 0.54
N PHE A 14 7.89 3.07 -0.77
CA PHE A 14 9.22 3.05 -1.36
C PHE A 14 9.90 4.43 -1.28
N VAL A 15 9.18 5.51 -1.54
CA VAL A 15 9.67 6.90 -1.38
C VAL A 15 10.04 7.19 0.07
N GLU A 16 9.19 6.83 1.04
CA GLU A 16 9.51 6.96 2.46
C GLU A 16 10.77 6.17 2.85
N GLY A 17 10.94 4.97 2.26
CA GLY A 17 12.16 4.20 2.43
C GLY A 17 13.41 4.93 1.94
N LEU A 18 13.35 5.54 0.76
CA LEU A 18 14.45 6.34 0.21
C LEU A 18 14.81 7.54 1.09
N LEU A 19 13.79 8.22 1.63
CA LEU A 19 13.96 9.36 2.54
C LEU A 19 14.57 8.93 3.88
N ALA A 20 14.16 7.77 4.42
CA ALA A 20 14.65 7.24 5.69
C ALA A 20 16.01 6.52 5.59
N SER A 21 16.48 6.17 4.38
CA SER A 21 17.72 5.43 4.20
C SER A 21 18.94 6.24 4.66
N ARG A 22 19.75 5.60 5.51
CA ARG A 22 21.05 6.09 6.00
C ARG A 22 22.22 5.22 5.53
N ALA A 23 22.01 4.44 4.46
CA ALA A 23 23.04 3.63 3.84
C ALA A 23 24.13 4.51 3.18
N ASP A 24 25.32 3.95 2.95
CA ASP A 24 26.44 4.70 2.36
C ASP A 24 26.10 5.31 0.99
N ASP A 25 25.33 4.62 0.15
CA ASP A 25 24.87 5.09 -1.18
C ASP A 25 23.42 5.64 -1.16
N ALA A 26 22.91 6.07 0.00
CA ALA A 26 21.52 6.52 0.09
C ALA A 26 21.20 7.72 -0.82
N GLU A 27 22.17 8.62 -1.02
CA GLU A 27 21.98 9.78 -1.90
C GLU A 27 21.94 9.39 -3.39
N GLY A 28 22.85 8.52 -3.83
CA GLY A 28 22.84 8.00 -5.21
C GLY A 28 21.59 7.19 -5.51
N GLU A 29 21.07 6.48 -4.52
CA GLU A 29 19.80 5.76 -4.62
C GLU A 29 18.60 6.72 -4.69
N ARG A 30 18.58 7.80 -3.90
CA ARG A 30 17.56 8.86 -3.97
C ARG A 30 17.52 9.54 -5.33
N GLU A 31 18.65 10.05 -5.81
CA GLU A 31 18.75 10.75 -7.09
C GLU A 31 18.19 9.88 -8.24
N ARG A 32 18.65 8.63 -8.30
CA ARG A 32 18.26 7.67 -9.32
C ARG A 32 16.76 7.35 -9.34
N TRP A 33 16.12 7.27 -8.17
CA TRP A 33 14.73 6.84 -8.07
C TRP A 33 13.73 7.99 -8.03
N PHE A 34 14.10 9.13 -7.45
CA PHE A 34 13.27 10.33 -7.52
C PHE A 34 13.09 10.81 -8.94
N GLU A 35 14.14 10.78 -9.77
CA GLU A 35 14.01 11.12 -11.20
C GLU A 35 12.94 10.24 -11.88
N ARG A 36 13.01 8.91 -11.70
CA ARG A 36 12.03 7.99 -12.30
C ARG A 36 10.62 8.20 -11.78
N TYR A 37 10.47 8.42 -10.48
CA TYR A 37 9.16 8.66 -9.88
C TYR A 37 8.54 9.96 -10.38
N LEU A 38 9.33 11.03 -10.52
CA LEU A 38 8.91 12.31 -11.10
C LEU A 38 8.57 12.20 -12.60
N GLN A 39 9.15 11.24 -13.31
CA GLN A 39 8.79 10.89 -14.69
C GLN A 39 7.52 10.02 -14.78
N GLY A 40 6.91 9.67 -13.65
CA GLY A 40 5.63 8.94 -13.59
C GLY A 40 5.76 7.43 -13.41
N ALA A 41 6.94 6.92 -13.07
CA ALA A 41 7.12 5.48 -12.83
C ALA A 41 6.26 4.98 -11.65
N VAL A 42 5.52 3.90 -11.88
CA VAL A 42 4.68 3.24 -10.88
C VAL A 42 5.44 2.07 -10.25
N ILE A 43 5.39 1.98 -8.92
CA ILE A 43 6.05 0.93 -8.15
C ILE A 43 5.01 0.05 -7.46
N GLY A 44 5.07 -1.25 -7.74
CA GLY A 44 4.30 -2.29 -7.07
C GLY A 44 5.19 -3.08 -6.10
N ASN A 45 4.57 -3.96 -5.30
CA ASN A 45 5.31 -4.85 -4.41
C ASN A 45 5.02 -6.33 -4.64
N ALA A 46 5.97 -7.16 -4.22
CA ALA A 46 5.89 -8.61 -4.14
C ALA A 46 6.52 -9.05 -2.81
N GLY A 47 6.01 -8.49 -1.71
CA GLY A 47 6.61 -8.63 -0.37
C GLY A 47 6.13 -9.86 0.41
N TRP A 48 4.87 -10.25 0.25
CA TRP A 48 4.23 -11.28 1.07
C TRP A 48 4.11 -12.61 0.34
N GLU A 49 3.92 -13.68 1.10
CA GLU A 49 3.74 -15.04 0.58
C GLU A 49 2.52 -15.69 1.26
N VAL A 50 1.89 -16.65 0.57
CA VAL A 50 0.84 -17.49 1.16
C VAL A 50 1.49 -18.74 1.73
N GLY A 51 1.21 -19.03 3.01
CA GLY A 51 1.73 -20.19 3.73
C GLY A 51 2.84 -19.86 4.74
N GLY A 52 3.01 -20.76 5.71
CA GLY A 52 3.94 -20.61 6.84
C GLY A 52 3.43 -19.71 7.96
N ALA A 53 4.05 -19.80 9.15
CA ALA A 53 3.67 -18.99 10.30
C ALA A 53 4.11 -17.53 10.12
N ASN A 54 3.25 -16.57 10.43
CA ASN A 54 3.56 -15.14 10.57
C ASN A 54 4.25 -14.47 9.35
N GLY A 55 3.91 -14.84 8.12
CA GLY A 55 4.45 -14.19 6.92
C GLY A 55 5.89 -14.58 6.58
N SER A 56 6.26 -15.83 6.88
CA SER A 56 7.56 -16.40 6.49
C SER A 56 7.83 -16.24 5.00
N ILE A 57 9.07 -15.88 4.66
CA ILE A 57 9.55 -15.76 3.28
C ILE A 57 10.16 -17.09 2.87
N SER A 58 9.70 -17.68 1.76
CA SER A 58 10.27 -18.89 1.17
C SER A 58 10.98 -18.62 -0.16
N ALA A 59 10.69 -17.51 -0.83
CA ALA A 59 11.41 -17.10 -2.03
C ALA A 59 12.90 -16.96 -1.73
N ARG A 60 13.73 -17.42 -2.68
CA ARG A 60 15.19 -17.47 -2.55
C ARG A 60 15.86 -16.54 -3.56
N ILE A 61 16.98 -15.98 -3.17
CA ILE A 61 17.91 -15.29 -4.05
C ILE A 61 19.32 -15.86 -3.83
N VAL A 62 19.97 -16.30 -4.89
CA VAL A 62 21.27 -16.97 -4.82
C VAL A 62 22.25 -16.27 -5.75
N ARG A 63 23.51 -16.15 -5.35
CA ARG A 63 24.56 -15.55 -6.19
C ARG A 63 24.84 -16.44 -7.41
N ASP A 64 24.92 -15.83 -8.59
CA ASP A 64 25.22 -16.45 -9.88
C ASP A 64 26.27 -15.60 -10.61
N GLY A 65 27.54 -15.83 -10.27
CA GLY A 65 28.67 -14.98 -10.71
C GLY A 65 28.54 -13.53 -10.21
N GLU A 66 28.50 -12.59 -11.15
CA GLU A 66 28.38 -11.14 -10.90
C GLU A 66 26.94 -10.66 -10.64
N HIS A 67 25.96 -11.56 -10.74
CA HIS A 67 24.55 -11.27 -10.52
C HIS A 67 23.92 -12.27 -9.54
N TYR A 68 22.60 -12.23 -9.42
CA TYR A 68 21.84 -13.16 -8.60
C TYR A 68 20.68 -13.76 -9.38
N ARG A 69 20.16 -14.87 -8.87
CA ARG A 69 18.97 -15.56 -9.37
C ARG A 69 17.91 -15.65 -8.28
N ALA A 70 16.74 -15.11 -8.55
CA ALA A 70 15.60 -15.15 -7.64
C ALA A 70 14.56 -16.18 -8.10
N THR A 71 14.12 -17.04 -7.17
CA THR A 71 13.08 -18.05 -7.42
C THR A 71 12.08 -18.09 -6.27
N GLY A 72 10.78 -18.16 -6.57
CA GLY A 72 9.74 -18.28 -5.56
C GLY A 72 8.40 -17.73 -6.03
N ASN A 73 7.40 -17.81 -5.15
CA ASN A 73 6.07 -17.26 -5.40
C ASN A 73 5.72 -16.26 -4.31
N LYS A 74 5.19 -15.12 -4.73
CA LYS A 74 4.71 -14.04 -3.86
C LYS A 74 3.21 -13.85 -4.07
N TYR A 75 2.52 -13.44 -3.03
CA TYR A 75 1.08 -13.16 -3.01
C TYR A 75 0.83 -11.79 -2.39
N TYR A 76 -0.38 -11.26 -2.59
CA TYR A 76 -0.73 -9.90 -2.19
C TYR A 76 0.18 -8.85 -2.84
N SER A 77 0.51 -9.07 -4.13
CA SER A 77 1.48 -8.29 -4.90
C SER A 77 0.92 -6.93 -5.36
N THR A 78 0.39 -6.17 -4.40
CA THR A 78 -0.43 -4.97 -4.59
C THR A 78 0.22 -3.99 -5.57
N GLY A 79 -0.59 -3.51 -6.52
CA GLY A 79 -0.19 -2.55 -7.55
C GLY A 79 0.69 -3.14 -8.66
N SER A 80 1.15 -4.39 -8.57
CA SER A 80 2.17 -4.91 -9.49
C SER A 80 1.68 -4.99 -10.94
N LEU A 81 0.40 -5.29 -11.19
CA LEU A 81 -0.14 -5.27 -12.56
C LEU A 81 -0.21 -3.87 -13.18
N TYR A 82 -0.08 -2.81 -12.38
CA TYR A 82 0.03 -1.43 -12.88
C TYR A 82 1.46 -0.90 -12.88
N ALA A 83 2.39 -1.64 -12.29
CA ALA A 83 3.73 -1.16 -12.02
C ALA A 83 4.67 -1.25 -13.23
N ASP A 84 5.56 -0.27 -13.33
CA ASP A 84 6.75 -0.29 -14.17
C ASP A 84 7.90 -1.04 -13.48
N TRP A 85 7.91 -0.98 -12.14
CA TRP A 85 8.91 -1.62 -11.29
C TRP A 85 8.27 -2.40 -10.13
N VAL A 86 8.79 -3.59 -9.86
CA VAL A 86 8.28 -4.47 -8.81
C VAL A 86 9.36 -4.65 -7.73
N SER A 87 9.08 -4.16 -6.52
CA SER A 87 9.93 -4.37 -5.36
C SER A 87 9.62 -5.72 -4.70
N ALA A 88 10.64 -6.53 -4.46
CA ALA A 88 10.51 -7.85 -3.86
C ALA A 88 11.54 -8.07 -2.75
N VAL A 89 11.28 -9.08 -1.91
CA VAL A 89 12.22 -9.55 -0.88
C VAL A 89 12.36 -11.06 -1.00
N ALA A 90 13.56 -11.59 -0.90
CA ALA A 90 13.83 -13.03 -0.86
C ALA A 90 14.93 -13.34 0.16
N LEU A 91 15.05 -14.59 0.58
CA LEU A 91 16.12 -15.04 1.47
C LEU A 91 17.36 -15.44 0.68
N ASP A 92 18.52 -14.98 1.10
CA ASP A 92 19.81 -15.44 0.59
C ASP A 92 20.20 -16.81 1.14
N GLU A 93 21.35 -17.33 0.73
CA GLU A 93 21.90 -18.64 1.16
C GLU A 93 22.07 -18.79 2.68
N ASN A 94 22.12 -17.69 3.44
CA ASN A 94 22.28 -17.66 4.89
C ASN A 94 20.96 -17.31 5.60
N ASP A 95 19.83 -17.46 4.91
CA ASP A 95 18.49 -17.09 5.37
C ASP A 95 18.36 -15.60 5.72
N GLN A 96 19.23 -14.76 5.16
CA GLN A 96 19.15 -13.32 5.35
C GLN A 96 18.25 -12.71 4.28
N PRO A 97 17.30 -11.86 4.68
CA PRO A 97 16.37 -11.25 3.74
C PRO A 97 17.02 -10.12 2.94
N VAL A 98 17.01 -10.25 1.62
CA VAL A 98 17.54 -9.32 0.64
C VAL A 98 16.39 -8.66 -0.12
N SER A 99 16.39 -7.33 -0.15
CA SER A 99 15.44 -6.55 -0.95
C SER A 99 16.03 -6.24 -2.33
N PHE A 100 15.19 -6.27 -3.35
CA PHE A 100 15.57 -5.94 -4.72
C PHE A 100 14.38 -5.38 -5.49
N ILE A 101 14.66 -4.70 -6.61
CA ILE A 101 13.62 -4.09 -7.45
C ILE A 101 13.90 -4.39 -8.92
N LEU A 102 12.87 -4.83 -9.64
CA LEU A 102 13.00 -5.31 -11.02
C LEU A 102 12.11 -4.52 -11.97
N PRO A 103 12.55 -4.26 -13.21
CA PRO A 103 11.65 -3.76 -14.23
C PRO A 103 10.60 -4.83 -14.53
N ARG A 104 9.35 -4.41 -14.76
CA ARG A 104 8.20 -5.29 -14.97
C ARG A 104 8.45 -6.39 -16.01
N ASN A 105 9.19 -6.07 -17.07
CA ASN A 105 9.41 -6.96 -18.20
C ASN A 105 10.66 -7.85 -18.04
N ARG A 106 11.23 -7.95 -16.83
CA ARG A 106 12.38 -8.83 -16.57
C ARG A 106 12.00 -10.28 -16.88
N GLN A 107 12.80 -10.96 -17.70
CA GLN A 107 12.57 -12.36 -18.03
C GLN A 107 12.48 -13.22 -16.76
N GLY A 108 11.41 -14.02 -16.68
CA GLY A 108 11.11 -14.88 -15.52
C GLY A 108 10.28 -14.21 -14.42
N LEU A 109 10.06 -12.89 -14.46
CA LEU A 109 9.10 -12.20 -13.60
C LEU A 109 7.70 -12.32 -14.21
N GLU A 110 6.82 -13.07 -13.57
CA GLU A 110 5.43 -13.24 -14.02
C GLU A 110 4.46 -12.60 -13.03
N LEU A 111 3.55 -11.77 -13.53
CA LEU A 111 2.51 -11.12 -12.75
C LEU A 111 1.16 -11.68 -13.17
N LEU A 112 0.42 -12.29 -12.25
CA LEU A 112 -0.87 -12.91 -12.52
C LEU A 112 -2.02 -11.99 -12.14
N ASP A 113 -3.03 -11.93 -13.00
CA ASP A 113 -4.30 -11.26 -12.73
C ASP A 113 -5.30 -12.23 -12.11
N ASP A 114 -5.00 -12.65 -10.88
CA ASP A 114 -5.74 -13.69 -10.15
C ASP A 114 -6.26 -13.22 -8.78
N PHE A 115 -6.30 -11.90 -8.56
CA PHE A 115 -6.84 -11.34 -7.32
C PHE A 115 -8.37 -11.28 -7.36
N ASP A 116 -9.03 -12.10 -6.54
CA ASP A 116 -10.48 -12.06 -6.35
C ASP A 116 -10.83 -11.95 -4.86
N ALA A 117 -11.35 -10.77 -4.48
CA ALA A 117 -11.76 -10.45 -3.12
C ALA A 117 -13.11 -9.72 -3.12
N MET A 118 -13.77 -9.70 -1.96
CA MET A 118 -15.08 -9.02 -1.80
C MET A 118 -15.02 -7.51 -2.01
N GLY A 119 -13.87 -6.88 -1.75
CA GLY A 119 -13.60 -5.46 -1.92
C GLY A 119 -12.13 -5.26 -2.31
N GLN A 120 -11.71 -4.01 -2.55
CA GLN A 120 -10.36 -3.73 -3.06
C GLN A 120 -10.05 -4.50 -4.37
N ARG A 121 -11.08 -4.74 -5.19
CA ARG A 121 -11.05 -5.63 -6.36
C ARG A 121 -10.07 -5.20 -7.45
N LEU A 122 -9.75 -3.90 -7.51
CA LEU A 122 -8.89 -3.31 -8.53
C LEU A 122 -7.53 -2.87 -7.97
N THR A 123 -7.05 -3.50 -6.90
CA THR A 123 -5.73 -3.19 -6.32
C THR A 123 -4.59 -3.93 -6.98
N ALA A 124 -4.87 -4.86 -7.91
CA ALA A 124 -3.88 -5.72 -8.53
C ALA A 124 -3.01 -6.49 -7.51
N SER A 125 -3.64 -7.02 -6.45
CA SER A 125 -2.96 -7.71 -5.34
C SER A 125 -2.74 -9.21 -5.58
N GLY A 126 -2.57 -9.62 -6.84
CA GLY A 126 -2.46 -11.02 -7.24
C GLY A 126 -1.11 -11.67 -6.93
N THR A 127 -0.85 -12.78 -7.59
CA THR A 127 0.40 -13.53 -7.50
C THR A 127 1.51 -12.92 -8.36
N THR A 128 2.73 -12.89 -7.81
CA THR A 128 3.97 -12.67 -8.57
C THR A 128 4.81 -13.94 -8.51
N ARG A 129 5.25 -14.47 -9.64
CA ARG A 129 6.20 -15.59 -9.71
C ARG A 129 7.57 -15.11 -10.12
N LEU A 130 8.57 -15.60 -9.41
CA LEU A 130 9.97 -15.43 -9.72
C LEU A 130 10.47 -16.77 -10.27
N ASN A 131 10.65 -16.86 -11.59
CA ASN A 131 11.10 -18.06 -12.28
C ASN A 131 12.56 -17.90 -12.70
N ASN A 132 13.49 -18.18 -11.78
CA ASN A 132 14.94 -18.05 -11.99
C ASN A 132 15.36 -16.67 -12.54
N VAL A 133 14.75 -15.64 -11.99
CA VAL A 133 14.84 -14.25 -12.46
C VAL A 133 16.23 -13.72 -12.20
N GLN A 134 16.88 -13.16 -13.24
CA GLN A 134 18.14 -12.45 -13.04
C GLN A 134 17.89 -11.20 -12.22
N VAL A 135 18.72 -10.96 -11.21
CA VAL A 135 18.78 -9.71 -10.42
C VAL A 135 20.20 -9.18 -10.50
N LEU A 136 20.37 -7.97 -11.02
CA LEU A 136 21.68 -7.35 -11.17
C LEU A 136 22.16 -6.79 -9.82
N ALA A 137 23.47 -6.68 -9.61
CA ALA A 137 24.02 -6.20 -8.34
C ALA A 137 23.48 -4.80 -7.97
N GLN A 138 23.30 -3.90 -8.95
CA GLN A 138 22.75 -2.57 -8.76
C GLN A 138 21.23 -2.51 -8.52
N GLU A 139 20.54 -3.65 -8.59
CA GLU A 139 19.10 -3.80 -8.32
C GLU A 139 18.82 -4.30 -6.90
N ILE A 140 19.88 -4.71 -6.19
CA ILE A 140 19.82 -4.97 -4.75
C ILE A 140 19.63 -3.65 -4.03
N ARG A 141 18.76 -3.67 -3.03
CA ARG A 141 18.31 -2.50 -2.26
C ARG A 141 18.70 -2.67 -0.81
N THR A 142 19.13 -1.59 -0.17
CA THR A 142 19.27 -1.58 1.29
C THR A 142 17.89 -1.63 1.94
N ARG A 143 17.77 -2.42 3.01
CA ARG A 143 16.53 -2.51 3.78
C ARG A 143 16.37 -1.26 4.66
N THR A 144 15.18 -0.68 4.61
CA THR A 144 14.83 0.52 5.40
C THR A 144 14.01 0.15 6.64
N VAL A 145 13.43 -1.05 6.66
CA VAL A 145 12.76 -1.64 7.82
C VAL A 145 13.58 -2.85 8.27
N GLU A 146 14.26 -2.69 9.40
CA GLU A 146 15.13 -3.69 10.02
C GLU A 146 14.75 -3.86 11.49
N GLU A 147 14.92 -5.07 12.00
CA GLU A 147 14.64 -5.36 13.41
C GLU A 147 15.55 -4.53 14.32
N GLY A 148 14.98 -3.99 15.41
CA GLY A 148 15.71 -3.16 16.36
C GLY A 148 15.98 -1.71 15.90
N LYS A 149 15.62 -1.34 14.66
CA LYS A 149 15.73 0.05 14.16
C LYS A 149 14.36 0.71 14.04
N ARG A 150 14.26 1.95 14.52
CA ARG A 150 13.06 2.78 14.35
C ARG A 150 13.06 3.39 12.95
N THR A 151 11.88 3.48 12.36
CA THR A 151 11.68 4.03 11.02
C THR A 151 10.26 4.56 10.87
N ILE A 152 10.12 5.67 10.15
CA ILE A 152 8.83 6.30 9.82
C ILE A 152 8.00 5.48 8.84
N VAL A 153 8.64 4.59 8.07
CA VAL A 153 8.01 3.86 6.96
C VAL A 153 6.81 3.03 7.44
N THR A 154 6.94 2.32 8.55
CA THR A 154 5.86 1.47 9.07
C THR A 154 4.68 2.30 9.60
N PRO A 155 4.88 3.30 10.48
CA PRO A 155 3.81 4.23 10.87
C PRO A 155 3.13 4.91 9.69
N PHE A 156 3.91 5.41 8.72
CA PHE A 156 3.37 6.03 7.50
C PHE A 156 2.46 5.08 6.73
N LEU A 157 2.90 3.83 6.52
CA LEU A 157 2.14 2.81 5.80
C LEU A 157 0.81 2.44 6.48
N GLN A 158 0.72 2.59 7.82
CA GLN A 158 -0.53 2.43 8.57
C GLN A 158 -1.40 3.68 8.48
N LEU A 159 -0.81 4.86 8.62
CA LEU A 159 -1.50 6.14 8.45
C LEU A 159 -2.14 6.25 7.05
N PHE A 160 -1.43 5.79 6.01
CA PHE A 160 -1.95 5.75 4.64
C PHE A 160 -3.25 4.94 4.56
N LEU A 161 -3.28 3.75 5.18
CA LEU A 161 -4.49 2.91 5.22
C LEU A 161 -5.63 3.60 5.97
N ALA A 162 -5.32 4.22 7.12
CA ALA A 162 -6.30 4.96 7.91
C ALA A 162 -6.86 6.16 7.13
N ALA A 163 -6.03 6.87 6.35
CA ALA A 163 -6.46 7.95 5.48
C ALA A 163 -7.40 7.46 4.37
N VAL A 164 -7.09 6.32 3.75
CA VAL A 164 -8.00 5.68 2.76
C VAL A 164 -9.34 5.33 3.41
N GLN A 165 -9.33 4.78 4.63
CA GLN A 165 -10.55 4.44 5.37
C GLN A 165 -11.38 5.69 5.73
N ALA A 166 -10.74 6.78 6.15
CA ALA A 166 -11.41 8.06 6.40
C ALA A 166 -12.06 8.61 5.12
N GLY A 167 -11.38 8.52 3.97
CA GLY A 167 -11.94 8.87 2.67
C GLY A 167 -13.14 8.01 2.27
N ILE A 168 -13.11 6.70 2.54
CA ILE A 168 -14.25 5.80 2.34
C ILE A 168 -15.43 6.23 3.22
N ALA A 169 -15.20 6.53 4.51
CA ALA A 169 -16.24 7.00 5.41
C ALA A 169 -16.86 8.33 4.94
N ARG A 170 -16.04 9.26 4.43
CA ARG A 170 -16.50 10.51 3.81
C ARG A 170 -17.37 10.24 2.58
N ASN A 171 -16.98 9.31 1.71
CA ASN A 171 -17.79 8.95 0.55
C ASN A 171 -19.12 8.29 0.95
N ALA A 172 -19.10 7.38 1.94
CA ALA A 172 -20.33 6.77 2.45
C ALA A 172 -21.30 7.81 3.01
N LEU A 173 -20.80 8.87 3.66
CA LEU A 173 -21.63 10.01 4.07
C LEU A 173 -22.23 10.74 2.86
N ASN A 174 -21.41 11.06 1.86
CA ASN A 174 -21.86 11.76 0.65
C ASN A 174 -22.95 10.95 -0.07
N ASP A 175 -22.77 9.64 -0.20
CA ASP A 175 -23.72 8.73 -0.82
C ASP A 175 -25.03 8.65 0.00
N ALA A 176 -24.92 8.56 1.33
CA ALA A 176 -26.10 8.55 2.21
C ALA A 176 -26.90 9.86 2.11
N VAL A 177 -26.23 11.00 2.07
CA VAL A 177 -26.86 12.33 1.92
C VAL A 177 -27.51 12.46 0.54
N ALA A 178 -26.81 12.08 -0.53
CA ALA A 178 -27.35 12.13 -1.89
C ALA A 178 -28.59 11.24 -2.01
N PHE A 179 -28.50 9.99 -1.54
CA PHE A 179 -29.62 9.06 -1.57
C PHE A 179 -30.82 9.57 -0.75
N ALA A 180 -30.57 10.11 0.45
CA ALA A 180 -31.63 10.65 1.30
C ALA A 180 -32.38 11.81 0.62
N ASN A 181 -31.67 12.71 -0.06
CA ASN A 181 -32.25 13.87 -0.72
C ASN A 181 -32.95 13.52 -2.05
N GLU A 182 -32.37 12.63 -2.85
CA GLU A 182 -32.77 12.44 -4.25
C GLU A 182 -33.65 11.21 -4.47
N HIS A 183 -33.60 10.23 -3.56
CA HIS A 183 -34.19 8.90 -3.81
C HIS A 183 -35.04 8.37 -2.65
N ALA A 184 -34.69 8.71 -1.41
CA ALA A 184 -35.41 8.18 -0.26
C ALA A 184 -36.85 8.70 -0.22
N ARG A 185 -37.77 7.81 0.19
CA ARG A 185 -39.19 8.10 0.31
C ARG A 185 -39.62 7.91 1.77
N PRO A 186 -40.44 8.81 2.33
CA PRO A 186 -41.02 8.58 3.65
C PRO A 186 -41.70 7.22 3.70
N ILE A 187 -41.44 6.46 4.77
CA ILE A 187 -42.17 5.22 5.02
C ILE A 187 -43.63 5.55 5.37
N LYS A 188 -44.56 4.64 5.09
CA LYS A 188 -46.01 4.83 5.28
C LYS A 188 -46.40 5.28 6.70
N HIS A 189 -45.60 4.91 7.70
CA HIS A 189 -45.85 5.21 9.11
C HIS A 189 -45.06 6.41 9.64
N SER A 190 -44.28 7.07 8.78
CA SER A 190 -43.60 8.33 9.12
C SER A 190 -44.62 9.47 9.17
N SER A 191 -44.39 10.41 10.09
CA SER A 191 -45.11 11.70 10.12
C SER A 191 -44.50 12.73 9.17
N ALA A 192 -43.37 12.44 8.53
CA ALA A 192 -42.65 13.36 7.66
C ALA A 192 -43.19 13.34 6.22
N ASN A 193 -43.27 14.52 5.60
CA ASN A 193 -43.65 14.66 4.19
C ASN A 193 -42.48 14.35 3.24
N ARG A 194 -41.23 14.54 3.70
CA ARG A 194 -40.01 14.19 2.97
C ARG A 194 -39.17 13.26 3.83
N SER A 195 -38.47 12.32 3.19
CA SER A 195 -37.67 11.33 3.93
C SER A 195 -36.57 11.98 4.76
N VAL A 196 -36.04 13.11 4.29
CA VAL A 196 -35.01 13.89 4.99
C VAL A 196 -35.52 14.62 6.24
N ASP A 197 -36.84 14.78 6.39
CA ASP A 197 -37.44 15.39 7.58
C ASP A 197 -37.84 14.33 8.63
N ASP A 198 -37.58 13.04 8.35
CA ASP A 198 -37.83 11.95 9.30
C ASP A 198 -36.68 11.88 10.32
N PRO A 199 -36.96 11.94 11.63
CA PRO A 199 -35.92 12.01 12.66
C PRO A 199 -35.02 10.77 12.70
N TYR A 200 -35.48 9.60 12.23
CA TYR A 200 -34.65 8.40 12.16
C TYR A 200 -33.67 8.45 10.98
N VAL A 201 -34.07 9.11 9.89
CA VAL A 201 -33.18 9.37 8.75
C VAL A 201 -32.14 10.41 9.14
N GLU A 202 -32.55 11.50 9.78
CA GLU A 202 -31.63 12.52 10.32
C GLU A 202 -30.63 11.91 11.30
N LEU A 203 -31.08 11.07 12.23
CA LEU A 203 -30.21 10.36 13.17
C LEU A 203 -29.21 9.45 12.44
N SER A 204 -29.67 8.66 11.47
CA SER A 204 -28.80 7.72 10.75
C SER A 204 -27.71 8.44 9.95
N VAL A 205 -28.07 9.52 9.24
CA VAL A 205 -27.11 10.34 8.50
C VAL A 205 -26.18 11.10 9.46
N GLY A 206 -26.71 11.59 10.57
CA GLY A 206 -25.95 12.25 11.64
C GLY A 206 -24.88 11.33 12.25
N ASP A 207 -25.22 10.07 12.52
CA ASP A 207 -24.29 9.06 13.03
C ASP A 207 -23.15 8.78 12.03
N ILE A 208 -23.48 8.64 10.74
CA ILE A 208 -22.47 8.47 9.68
C ILE A 208 -21.56 9.70 9.64
N SER A 209 -22.15 10.90 9.72
CA SER A 209 -21.42 12.17 9.70
C SER A 209 -20.43 12.29 10.87
N ALA A 210 -20.89 12.00 12.09
CA ALA A 210 -20.06 12.04 13.30
C ALA A 210 -18.89 11.05 13.21
N ARG A 211 -19.12 9.84 12.68
CA ARG A 211 -18.06 8.83 12.48
C ARG A 211 -17.06 9.24 11.42
N ALA A 212 -17.52 9.75 10.28
CA ALA A 212 -16.63 10.22 9.21
C ALA A 212 -15.77 11.40 9.68
N PHE A 213 -16.37 12.37 10.38
CA PHE A 213 -15.65 13.49 11.00
C PHE A 213 -14.59 13.02 11.99
N THR A 214 -14.96 12.08 12.88
CA THR A 214 -14.02 11.53 13.88
C THR A 214 -12.85 10.80 13.22
N ALA A 215 -13.11 9.98 12.20
CA ALA A 215 -12.07 9.27 11.48
C ALA A 215 -11.05 10.22 10.84
N GLU A 216 -11.52 11.29 10.18
CA GLU A 216 -10.66 12.30 9.59
C GLU A 216 -9.84 13.03 10.66
N ALA A 217 -10.47 13.49 11.74
CA ALA A 217 -9.78 14.21 12.82
C ALA A 217 -8.69 13.35 13.48
N VAL A 218 -8.94 12.06 13.69
CA VAL A 218 -7.95 11.12 14.26
C VAL A 218 -6.79 10.89 13.29
N VAL A 219 -7.05 10.72 11.99
CA VAL A 219 -6.02 10.57 10.97
C VAL A 219 -5.13 11.80 10.90
N LEU A 220 -5.71 13.00 10.84
CA LEU A 220 -4.93 14.25 10.80
C LEU A 220 -4.06 14.42 12.05
N ARG A 221 -4.61 14.14 13.24
CA ARG A 221 -3.84 14.19 14.48
C ARG A 221 -2.70 13.16 14.52
N ALA A 222 -2.91 11.97 13.98
CA ALA A 222 -1.87 10.95 13.86
C ALA A 222 -0.78 11.37 12.87
N ALA A 223 -1.16 11.99 11.74
CA ALA A 223 -0.24 12.54 10.77
C ALA A 223 0.68 13.60 11.39
N GLU A 224 0.13 14.55 12.15
CA GLU A 224 0.93 15.55 12.87
C GLU A 224 1.87 14.93 13.90
N ALA A 225 1.46 13.83 14.55
CA ALA A 225 2.31 13.15 15.53
C ALA A 225 3.49 12.43 14.87
N ILE A 226 3.24 11.80 13.71
CA ILE A 226 4.25 11.16 12.87
C ILE A 226 5.22 12.23 12.33
N ASP A 227 4.72 13.34 11.81
CA ASP A 227 5.54 14.45 11.29
C ASP A 227 6.44 15.07 12.38
N ARG A 228 5.90 15.30 13.59
CA ARG A 228 6.71 15.77 14.73
C ARG A 228 7.78 14.78 15.15
N ALA A 229 7.50 13.47 15.08
CA ALA A 229 8.51 12.46 15.37
C ALA A 229 9.62 12.50 14.31
N TRP A 230 9.23 12.57 13.03
CA TRP A 230 10.16 12.63 11.92
C TRP A 230 11.09 13.84 11.97
N ALA A 231 10.54 15.03 12.23
CA ALA A 231 11.31 16.27 12.41
C ALA A 231 12.25 16.22 13.63
N GLY A 232 11.99 15.32 14.58
CA GLY A 232 12.86 14.98 15.71
C GLY A 232 13.81 13.80 15.43
N ASP A 233 14.01 13.45 14.15
CA ASP A 233 14.83 12.37 13.59
C ASP A 233 14.30 10.93 13.80
N LEU A 234 12.98 10.70 13.60
CA LEU A 234 12.28 9.41 13.86
C LEU A 234 11.09 9.05 12.94
#